data_AF-A0A382Y1J3-F1
#
_entry.id   AF-A0A382Y1J3-F1
#
_cell.length_a   1.000
_cell.length_b   1.000
_cell.length_c   1.000
_cell.angle_alpha   90.00
_cell.angle_beta   90.00
_cell.angle_gamma   90.00
#
_symmetry.space_group_name_H-M   'P 1'
#
loop_
_entity.id
_entity.type
_entity.pdbx_description
1 polymer ?
#
loop_
_entity_poly.entity_id
_entity_poly.type
_entity_poly.pdbx_seq_one_letter_code
_entity_poly.pdbx_strand_id
1 'polypeptide(L)'
;IHNAAVILENGGDMTSNNYLIWTMFLPLGTSWSIDSLRKSLRGIPEYDANDLNQKVIPKSNHYFHFAYLACLVQLSMIYFYAGINKTAAMWKDGTAVFYAYQLETFLTPIGEWVSQYMSFELSYFMTHSAPHAQMFASIAILFPIFQPWMRRIVILIFIGFHGLIEICFGIGLFGWFMFSALLLLLSQEDINIMKAMLSRCYNRKYTIFYDRDCGFCHFIARIIKRMDVFSRLTWADSPTGINYPTNLENLLKNTIVIVDPKTDKV
;
A
#
# COMPACT_ATOMS: atom_id res chain seq x y z
N ILE A 1 -4.91 -5.07 24.49
CA ILE A 1 -6.06 -5.99 24.54
C ILE A 1 -5.97 -6.90 23.31
N HIS A 2 -5.11 -7.91 23.38
CA HIS A 2 -5.03 -9.01 22.42
C HIS A 2 -5.01 -10.27 23.28
N ASN A 3 -6.19 -10.77 23.65
CA ASN A 3 -6.33 -11.90 24.57
C ASN A 3 -6.76 -13.14 23.80
N ALA A 4 -6.20 -14.29 24.19
CA ALA A 4 -6.48 -15.63 23.68
C ALA A 4 -7.90 -16.14 23.99
N ALA A 5 -8.85 -15.25 24.24
CA ALA A 5 -10.26 -15.58 24.45
C ALA A 5 -11.00 -15.44 23.12
N VAL A 6 -11.28 -16.57 22.49
CA VAL A 6 -12.07 -16.74 21.24
C VAL A 6 -13.47 -16.07 21.29
N ILE A 7 -13.90 -15.56 22.45
CA ILE A 7 -15.24 -15.00 22.70
C ILE A 7 -15.23 -13.45 22.73
N LEU A 8 -14.06 -12.81 22.70
CA LEU A 8 -13.93 -11.35 22.71
C LEU A 8 -13.06 -10.88 21.54
N GLU A 9 -13.38 -11.34 20.32
CA GLU A 9 -12.75 -10.80 19.11
C GLU A 9 -13.07 -9.30 19.01
N ASN A 10 -12.02 -8.48 18.95
CA ASN A 10 -12.17 -7.07 18.63
C ASN A 10 -12.65 -6.97 17.16
N GLY A 11 -13.41 -5.95 16.79
CA GLY A 11 -13.83 -5.74 15.40
C GLY A 11 -12.66 -5.70 14.40
N GLY A 12 -11.47 -5.31 14.86
CA GLY A 12 -10.22 -5.42 14.09
C GLY A 12 -9.82 -6.86 13.76
N ASP A 13 -9.91 -7.77 14.72
CA ASP A 13 -9.56 -9.19 14.55
C ASP A 13 -10.53 -9.88 13.59
N MET A 14 -11.83 -9.61 13.74
CA MET A 14 -12.85 -10.11 12.80
C MET A 14 -12.61 -9.60 11.36
N THR A 15 -12.31 -8.31 11.22
CA THR A 15 -12.07 -7.70 9.91
C THR A 15 -10.83 -8.30 9.25
N SER A 16 -9.75 -8.47 10.01
CA SER A 16 -8.49 -9.02 9.50
C SER A 16 -8.64 -10.48 9.08
N ASN A 17 -9.25 -11.32 9.92
CA ASN A 17 -9.52 -12.73 9.63
C ASN A 17 -10.34 -12.89 8.34
N ASN A 18 -11.38 -12.07 8.15
CA ASN A 18 -12.20 -12.12 6.95
C ASN A 18 -11.41 -11.73 5.69
N TYR A 19 -10.59 -10.68 5.74
CA TYR A 19 -9.74 -10.31 4.60
C TYR A 19 -8.67 -11.36 4.31
N LEU A 20 -8.10 -12.00 5.33
CA LEU A 20 -7.16 -13.12 5.14
C LEU A 20 -7.80 -14.30 4.42
N ILE A 21 -9.09 -14.55 4.65
CA ILE A 21 -9.81 -15.59 3.90
C ILE A 21 -9.95 -15.18 2.42
N TRP A 22 -10.33 -13.93 2.15
CA TRP A 22 -10.46 -13.47 0.77
C TRP A 22 -9.13 -13.45 0.00
N THR A 23 -8.01 -13.14 0.66
CA THR A 23 -6.70 -13.09 0.00
C THR A 23 -6.23 -14.44 -0.51
N MET A 24 -6.67 -15.56 0.08
CA MET A 24 -6.40 -16.91 -0.44
C MET A 24 -6.96 -17.11 -1.86
N PHE A 25 -8.04 -16.41 -2.21
CA PHE A 25 -8.67 -16.49 -3.51
C PHE A 25 -8.20 -15.40 -4.46
N LEU A 26 -7.58 -14.32 -3.98
CA LEU A 26 -7.09 -13.24 -4.84
C LEU A 26 -5.92 -13.73 -5.71
N PRO A 27 -5.81 -13.24 -6.95
CA PRO A 27 -4.78 -13.67 -7.88
C PRO A 27 -3.45 -12.93 -7.63
N LEU A 28 -2.98 -12.96 -6.37
CA LEU A 28 -1.78 -12.24 -5.89
C LEU A 28 -0.52 -12.66 -6.64
N GLY A 29 -0.48 -13.89 -7.15
CA GLY A 29 0.59 -14.43 -8.01
C GLY A 29 0.74 -13.74 -9.37
N THR A 30 -0.20 -12.87 -9.76
CA THR A 30 -0.13 -12.08 -11.01
C THR A 30 0.36 -10.64 -10.79
N SER A 31 0.47 -10.20 -9.54
CA SER A 31 0.87 -8.86 -9.15
C SER A 31 2.35 -8.84 -8.73
N TRP A 32 2.75 -7.92 -7.84
CA TRP A 32 4.08 -7.91 -7.25
C TRP A 32 4.14 -8.93 -6.10
N SER A 33 4.62 -10.13 -6.40
CA SER A 33 4.71 -11.25 -5.45
C SER A 33 5.88 -12.18 -5.79
N ILE A 34 6.24 -13.05 -4.83
CA ILE A 34 7.28 -14.06 -5.02
C ILE A 34 6.90 -15.02 -6.16
N ASP A 35 5.62 -15.38 -6.29
CA ASP A 35 5.14 -16.26 -7.36
C ASP A 35 5.26 -15.61 -8.74
N SER A 36 4.92 -14.32 -8.85
CA SER A 36 5.09 -13.54 -10.07
C SER A 36 6.57 -13.41 -10.45
N LEU A 37 7.44 -13.16 -9.48
CA LEU A 37 8.89 -13.14 -9.65
C LEU A 37 9.40 -14.49 -10.16
N ARG A 38 9.01 -15.60 -9.52
CA ARG A 38 9.38 -16.96 -9.92
C ARG A 38 8.89 -17.30 -11.33
N LYS A 39 7.67 -16.93 -11.68
CA LYS A 39 7.10 -17.11 -13.02
C LYS A 39 7.86 -16.30 -14.06
N SER A 40 8.19 -15.04 -13.74
CA SER A 40 8.97 -14.16 -14.60
C SER A 40 10.40 -14.66 -14.83
N LEU A 41 11.06 -15.19 -13.79
CA LEU A 41 12.40 -15.80 -13.90
C LEU A 41 12.41 -17.06 -14.76
N ARG A 42 11.31 -17.83 -14.78
CA ARG A 42 11.18 -19.03 -15.62
C ARG A 42 10.80 -18.70 -17.07
N GLY A 43 9.95 -17.70 -17.27
CA GLY A 43 9.37 -17.38 -18.58
C GLY A 43 10.22 -16.46 -19.46
N ILE A 44 11.12 -15.68 -18.86
CA ILE A 44 12.00 -14.74 -19.58
C ILE A 44 13.45 -15.11 -19.20
N PRO A 45 14.12 -15.98 -19.97
CA PRO A 45 15.54 -16.22 -19.77
C PRO A 45 16.33 -14.99 -20.19
N GLU A 46 17.26 -14.57 -19.34
CA GLU A 46 18.27 -13.56 -19.66
C GLU A 46 19.62 -14.26 -19.61
N TYR A 47 20.48 -14.04 -20.61
CA TYR A 47 21.78 -14.72 -20.70
C TYR A 47 22.97 -13.78 -20.56
N ASP A 48 22.76 -12.48 -20.75
CA ASP A 48 23.82 -11.47 -20.75
C ASP A 48 23.35 -10.09 -20.24
N ALA A 49 24.26 -9.12 -20.18
CA ALA A 49 23.90 -7.76 -19.77
C ALA A 49 22.92 -7.07 -20.73
N ASN A 50 22.95 -7.40 -22.04
CA ASN A 50 22.03 -6.80 -23.01
C ASN A 50 20.59 -7.25 -22.72
N ASP A 51 20.37 -8.54 -22.48
CA ASP A 51 19.10 -9.10 -22.05
C ASP A 51 18.65 -8.50 -20.71
N LEU A 52 19.58 -8.26 -19.78
CA LEU A 52 19.27 -7.61 -18.51
C LEU A 52 18.85 -6.14 -18.66
N ASN A 53 19.32 -5.45 -19.69
CA ASN A 53 18.93 -4.07 -20.01
C ASN A 53 17.63 -3.96 -20.81
N GLN A 54 17.12 -5.07 -21.37
CA GLN A 54 15.83 -5.07 -22.04
C GLN A 54 14.68 -4.89 -21.05
N LYS A 55 13.75 -4.00 -21.42
CA LYS A 55 12.58 -3.69 -20.62
C LYS A 55 11.64 -4.88 -20.58
N VAL A 56 11.36 -5.38 -19.37
CA VAL A 56 10.30 -6.39 -19.17
C VAL A 56 8.95 -5.70 -19.34
N ILE A 57 8.22 -6.08 -20.38
CA ILE A 57 6.84 -5.60 -20.60
C ILE A 57 5.90 -6.54 -19.82
N PRO A 58 5.29 -6.10 -18.71
CA PRO A 58 4.32 -6.92 -18.00
C PRO A 58 3.11 -7.17 -18.90
N LYS A 59 2.64 -8.41 -18.96
CA LYS A 59 1.36 -8.72 -19.62
C LYS A 59 0.24 -8.07 -18.81
N SER A 60 -0.51 -7.19 -19.45
CA SER A 60 -1.70 -6.59 -18.86
C SER A 60 -2.82 -7.62 -18.82
N ASN A 61 -3.23 -8.01 -17.62
CA ASN A 61 -4.37 -8.88 -17.43
C ASN A 61 -5.50 -8.08 -16.78
N HIS A 62 -6.49 -7.67 -17.58
CA HIS A 62 -7.75 -7.13 -17.08
C HIS A 62 -8.76 -8.26 -17.02
N TYR A 63 -9.11 -8.70 -15.82
CA TYR A 63 -10.16 -9.70 -15.63
C TYR A 63 -10.95 -9.37 -14.37
N PHE A 64 -12.25 -9.65 -14.45
CA PHE A 64 -13.13 -9.60 -13.30
C PHE A 64 -12.76 -10.73 -12.34
N HIS A 65 -12.61 -10.40 -11.05
CA HIS A 65 -12.25 -11.38 -10.03
C HIS A 65 -13.28 -11.37 -8.89
N PHE A 66 -13.97 -12.49 -8.70
CA PHE A 66 -15.04 -12.59 -7.71
C PHE A 66 -14.58 -12.29 -6.29
N ALA A 67 -13.41 -12.79 -5.87
CA ALA A 67 -12.88 -12.51 -4.54
C ALA A 67 -12.55 -11.01 -4.33
N TYR A 68 -12.17 -10.29 -5.39
CA TYR A 68 -11.96 -8.85 -5.30
C TYR A 68 -13.29 -8.12 -5.10
N LEU A 69 -14.34 -8.51 -5.83
CA LEU A 69 -15.68 -7.98 -5.60
C LEU A 69 -16.15 -8.28 -4.17
N ALA A 70 -15.92 -9.49 -3.66
CA ALA A 70 -16.27 -9.86 -2.28
C ALA A 70 -15.57 -8.96 -1.25
N CYS A 71 -14.27 -8.67 -1.43
CA CYS A 71 -13.56 -7.71 -0.59
C CYS A 71 -14.20 -6.30 -0.60
N LEU A 72 -14.63 -5.83 -1.78
CA LEU A 72 -15.29 -4.52 -1.93
C LEU A 72 -16.67 -4.51 -1.27
N VAL A 73 -17.45 -5.59 -1.44
CA VAL A 73 -18.75 -5.74 -0.81
C VAL A 73 -18.60 -5.77 0.71
N GLN A 74 -17.63 -6.51 1.24
CA GLN A 74 -17.34 -6.51 2.67
C GLN A 74 -16.98 -5.10 3.17
N LEU A 75 -16.10 -4.37 2.46
CA LEU A 75 -15.73 -3.01 2.85
C LEU A 75 -16.94 -2.07 2.85
N SER A 76 -17.78 -2.17 1.83
CA SER A 76 -19.03 -1.43 1.70
C SER A 76 -19.99 -1.75 2.85
N MET A 77 -20.16 -3.03 3.20
CA MET A 77 -21.01 -3.46 4.33
C MET A 77 -20.50 -2.95 5.66
N ILE A 78 -19.18 -2.99 5.92
CA ILE A 78 -18.60 -2.44 7.15
C ILE A 78 -18.98 -0.96 7.29
N TYR A 79 -18.81 -0.16 6.25
CA TYR A 79 -19.19 1.25 6.29
C TYR A 79 -20.70 1.46 6.38
N PHE A 80 -21.51 0.66 5.69
CA PHE A 80 -22.97 0.71 5.78
C PHE A 80 -23.46 0.49 7.21
N TYR A 81 -23.05 -0.61 7.84
CA TYR A 81 -23.44 -0.94 9.22
C TYR A 81 -22.87 0.06 10.23
N ALA A 82 -21.64 0.54 10.04
CA ALA A 82 -21.08 1.60 10.86
C ALA A 82 -21.92 2.89 10.80
N GLY A 83 -22.46 3.23 9.63
CA GLY A 83 -23.31 4.39 9.42
C GLY A 83 -24.68 4.25 10.09
N ILE A 84 -25.41 3.16 9.82
CA ILE A 84 -26.78 2.99 10.33
C ILE A 84 -26.84 2.74 11.83
N ASN A 85 -25.79 2.17 12.44
CA ASN A 85 -25.78 1.85 13.87
C ASN A 85 -25.58 3.08 14.79
N LYS A 86 -25.49 4.29 14.23
CA LYS A 86 -25.37 5.57 14.96
C LYS A 86 -26.74 6.13 15.36
N THR A 87 -27.49 5.37 16.16
CA THR A 87 -28.90 5.67 16.47
C THR A 87 -29.13 6.30 17.85
N ALA A 88 -28.14 6.25 18.76
CA ALA A 88 -28.27 6.76 20.12
C ALA A 88 -28.47 8.29 20.16
N ALA A 89 -29.05 8.81 21.26
CA ALA A 89 -29.40 10.22 21.42
C ALA A 89 -28.21 11.16 21.15
N MET A 90 -27.02 10.83 21.66
CA MET A 90 -25.78 11.60 21.43
C MET A 90 -25.43 11.81 19.95
N TRP A 91 -25.79 10.87 19.07
CA TRP A 91 -25.57 11.01 17.62
C TRP A 91 -26.58 11.97 16.98
N LYS A 92 -27.81 12.01 17.51
CA LYS A 92 -28.87 12.93 17.04
C LYS A 92 -28.64 14.35 17.54
N ASP A 93 -28.13 14.50 18.76
CA ASP A 93 -27.92 15.79 19.41
C ASP A 93 -26.54 16.40 19.05
N GLY A 94 -25.70 15.69 18.28
CA GLY A 94 -24.38 16.16 17.85
C GLY A 94 -23.29 16.11 18.91
N THR A 95 -23.53 15.46 20.04
CA THR A 95 -22.63 15.42 21.21
C THR A 95 -21.77 14.16 21.26
N ALA A 96 -21.93 13.22 20.32
CA ALA A 96 -21.26 11.92 20.37
C ALA A 96 -19.73 12.03 20.40
N VAL A 97 -19.16 12.86 19.51
CA VAL A 97 -17.72 13.06 19.44
C VAL A 97 -17.19 13.80 20.66
N PHE A 98 -17.90 14.82 21.15
CA PHE A 98 -17.56 15.50 22.39
C PHE A 98 -17.43 14.52 23.56
N TYR A 99 -18.43 13.65 23.76
CA TYR A 99 -18.38 12.64 24.81
C TYR A 99 -17.27 11.61 24.58
N ALA A 100 -16.96 11.25 23.33
CA ALA A 100 -15.81 10.39 23.04
C ALA A 100 -14.50 11.03 23.56
N TYR A 101 -14.31 12.34 23.36
CA TYR A 101 -13.16 13.09 23.87
C TYR A 101 -13.14 13.30 25.40
N GLN A 102 -14.20 12.91 26.11
CA GLN A 102 -14.21 12.90 27.58
C GLN A 102 -13.81 11.55 28.17
N LEU A 103 -13.65 10.51 27.33
CA LEU A 103 -13.22 9.19 27.77
C LEU A 103 -11.69 9.13 27.84
N GLU A 104 -11.13 9.72 28.90
CA GLU A 104 -9.67 9.85 29.12
C GLU A 104 -8.91 8.53 28.94
N THR A 105 -9.50 7.40 29.35
CA THR A 105 -8.90 6.06 29.20
C THR A 105 -8.57 5.69 27.75
N PHE A 106 -9.27 6.25 26.78
CA PHE A 106 -9.06 5.97 25.36
C PHE A 106 -8.27 7.06 24.65
N LEU A 107 -7.92 8.17 25.28
CA LEU A 107 -7.20 9.25 24.62
C LEU A 107 -5.69 8.98 24.54
N THR A 108 -5.09 9.37 23.43
CA THR A 108 -3.64 9.57 23.35
C THR A 108 -3.28 10.95 23.92
N PRO A 109 -2.00 11.25 24.16
CA PRO A 109 -1.60 12.62 24.55
C PRO A 109 -2.04 13.69 23.55
N ILE A 110 -2.09 13.35 22.26
CA ILE A 110 -2.59 14.27 21.23
C ILE A 110 -4.12 14.41 21.35
N GLY A 111 -4.84 13.32 21.60
CA GLY A 111 -6.28 13.35 21.84
C GLY A 111 -6.68 14.17 23.06
N GLU A 112 -5.92 14.06 24.15
CA GLU A 112 -6.08 14.89 25.35
C GLU A 112 -5.82 16.37 25.07
N TRP A 113 -4.80 16.69 24.27
CA TRP A 113 -4.58 18.08 23.85
C TRP A 113 -5.73 18.61 22.97
N VAL A 114 -6.22 17.80 22.03
CA VAL A 114 -7.35 18.16 21.15
C VAL A 114 -8.66 18.32 21.95
N SER A 115 -8.88 17.53 23.01
CA SER A 115 -10.11 17.58 23.81
C SER A 115 -10.35 18.97 24.42
N GLN A 116 -9.28 19.70 24.75
CA GLN A 116 -9.33 21.07 25.29
C GLN A 116 -9.95 22.08 24.31
N TYR A 117 -9.93 21.78 23.00
CA TYR A 117 -10.46 22.62 21.94
C TYR A 117 -11.77 22.06 21.33
N MET A 118 -12.33 20.99 21.91
CA MET A 118 -13.53 20.34 21.39
C MET A 118 -14.79 21.17 21.71
N SER A 119 -15.09 22.16 20.88
CA SER A 119 -16.32 22.95 21.00
C SER A 119 -17.56 22.14 20.60
N PHE A 120 -18.74 22.64 21.00
CA PHE A 120 -20.01 22.04 20.60
C PHE A 120 -20.17 22.02 19.08
N GLU A 121 -19.82 23.10 18.39
CA GLU A 121 -19.93 23.23 16.92
C GLU A 121 -19.04 22.20 16.21
N LEU A 122 -17.80 22.04 16.69
CA LEU A 122 -16.87 21.06 16.13
C LEU A 122 -17.39 19.63 16.34
N SER A 123 -17.82 19.30 17.57
CA SER A 123 -18.44 18.01 17.85
C SER A 123 -19.68 17.76 17.01
N TYR A 124 -20.55 18.76 16.87
CA TYR A 124 -21.77 18.66 16.09
C TYR A 124 -21.45 18.33 14.63
N PHE A 125 -20.50 19.05 14.03
CA PHE A 125 -20.04 18.80 12.68
C PHE A 125 -19.46 17.40 12.50
N MET A 126 -18.55 16.97 13.39
CA MET A 126 -17.91 15.65 13.32
C MET A 126 -18.91 14.51 13.54
N THR A 127 -19.81 14.67 14.52
CA THR A 127 -20.83 13.68 14.88
C THR A 127 -21.78 13.42 13.73
N HIS A 128 -22.24 14.46 13.03
CA HIS A 128 -23.16 14.31 11.90
C HIS A 128 -22.44 13.93 10.59
N SER A 129 -21.22 14.43 10.35
CA SER A 129 -20.48 14.09 9.13
C SER A 129 -20.05 12.62 9.08
N ALA A 130 -19.71 12.00 10.22
CA ALA A 130 -19.26 10.61 10.28
C ALA A 130 -20.25 9.58 9.68
N PRO A 131 -21.54 9.49 10.11
CA PRO A 131 -22.50 8.56 9.51
C PRO A 131 -22.75 8.86 8.03
N HIS A 132 -22.79 10.13 7.63
CA HIS A 132 -23.00 10.50 6.22
C HIS A 132 -21.81 10.08 5.34
N ALA A 133 -20.58 10.29 5.80
CA ALA A 133 -19.37 9.83 5.10
C ALA A 133 -19.35 8.30 4.95
N GLN A 134 -19.76 7.58 5.99
CA GLN A 134 -19.83 6.11 5.99
C GLN A 134 -20.92 5.59 5.04
N MET A 135 -22.09 6.21 5.06
CA MET A 135 -23.17 5.87 4.12
C MET A 135 -22.76 6.16 2.68
N PHE A 136 -22.14 7.32 2.44
CA PHE A 136 -21.56 7.66 1.14
C PHE A 136 -20.56 6.60 0.68
N ALA A 137 -19.60 6.21 1.52
CA ALA A 137 -18.60 5.20 1.15
C ALA A 137 -19.22 3.85 0.82
N SER A 138 -20.24 3.41 1.56
CA SER A 138 -20.92 2.14 1.30
C SER A 138 -21.46 2.05 -0.13
N ILE A 139 -22.02 3.15 -0.63
CA ILE A 139 -22.54 3.24 -2.00
C ILE A 139 -21.39 3.46 -2.99
N ALA A 140 -20.52 4.44 -2.72
CA ALA A 140 -19.48 4.90 -3.62
C ALA A 140 -18.44 3.84 -4.00
N ILE A 141 -18.15 2.90 -3.09
CA ILE A 141 -17.22 1.79 -3.35
C ILE A 141 -17.73 0.86 -4.46
N LEU A 142 -19.02 0.55 -4.43
CA LEU A 142 -19.68 -0.41 -5.32
C LEU A 142 -20.35 0.25 -6.53
N PHE A 143 -20.56 1.56 -6.50
CA PHE A 143 -21.25 2.26 -7.58
C PHE A 143 -20.48 2.11 -8.90
N PRO A 144 -21.12 1.67 -9.99
CA PRO A 144 -20.42 1.34 -11.23
C PRO A 144 -20.05 2.58 -12.05
N ILE A 145 -20.75 3.71 -11.85
CA ILE A 145 -20.58 4.94 -12.62
C ILE A 145 -19.56 5.84 -11.90
N PHE A 146 -18.80 6.66 -12.64
CA PHE A 146 -17.80 7.61 -12.10
C PHE A 146 -16.60 6.96 -11.39
N GLN A 147 -16.36 5.67 -11.57
CA GLN A 147 -15.10 5.05 -11.19
C GLN A 147 -13.96 5.53 -12.11
N PRO A 148 -12.74 5.76 -11.60
CA PRO A 148 -12.26 5.50 -10.24
C PRO A 148 -12.47 6.66 -9.23
N TRP A 149 -13.06 7.79 -9.65
CA TRP A 149 -13.13 9.01 -8.83
C TRP A 149 -13.91 8.82 -7.53
N MET A 150 -15.01 8.08 -7.54
CA MET A 150 -15.76 7.80 -6.32
C MET A 150 -14.91 7.05 -5.28
N ARG A 151 -14.15 6.03 -5.71
CA ARG A 151 -13.21 5.32 -4.84
C ARG A 151 -12.08 6.22 -4.34
N ARG A 152 -11.53 7.10 -5.18
CA ARG A 152 -10.52 8.09 -4.77
C ARG A 152 -11.05 9.01 -3.67
N ILE A 153 -12.27 9.51 -3.81
CA ILE A 153 -12.92 10.36 -2.79
C ILE A 153 -13.06 9.58 -1.48
N VAL A 154 -13.51 8.32 -1.52
CA VAL A 154 -13.59 7.46 -0.33
C VAL A 154 -12.22 7.28 0.33
N ILE A 155 -11.17 6.99 -0.44
CA ILE A 155 -9.80 6.86 0.09
C ILE A 155 -9.40 8.14 0.82
N LEU A 156 -9.57 9.32 0.20
CA LEU A 156 -9.17 10.59 0.80
C LEU A 156 -9.92 10.88 2.10
N ILE A 157 -11.25 10.70 2.11
CA ILE A 157 -12.08 10.90 3.30
C ILE A 157 -11.66 9.94 4.41
N PHE A 158 -11.49 8.66 4.10
CA PHE A 158 -11.28 7.63 5.12
C PHE A 158 -9.83 7.50 5.59
N ILE A 159 -8.85 7.96 4.80
CA ILE A 159 -7.49 8.16 5.31
C ILE A 159 -7.50 9.22 6.41
N GLY A 160 -8.16 10.35 6.18
CA GLY A 160 -8.31 11.41 7.18
C GLY A 160 -9.13 10.96 8.38
N PHE A 161 -10.26 10.29 8.15
CA PHE A 161 -11.15 9.81 9.20
C PHE A 161 -10.46 8.82 10.15
N HIS A 162 -9.87 7.73 9.62
CA HIS A 162 -9.18 6.75 10.44
C HIS A 162 -7.88 7.34 11.03
N GLY A 163 -7.18 8.19 10.28
CA GLY A 163 -5.97 8.85 10.77
C GLY A 163 -6.24 9.74 11.98
N LEU A 164 -7.30 10.54 11.93
CA LEU A 164 -7.72 11.37 13.07
C LEU A 164 -8.05 10.51 14.30
N ILE A 165 -8.78 9.41 14.09
CA ILE A 165 -9.15 8.51 15.17
C ILE A 165 -7.91 7.85 15.77
N GLU A 166 -7.03 7.25 14.97
CA GLU A 166 -5.82 6.56 15.46
C GLU A 166 -4.81 7.51 16.12
N ILE A 167 -4.74 8.78 15.67
CA ILE A 167 -3.89 9.80 16.29
C ILE A 167 -4.46 10.22 17.66
N CYS A 168 -5.78 10.37 17.79
CA CYS A 168 -6.42 10.88 19.01
C CYS A 168 -6.83 9.80 20.00
N PHE A 169 -7.10 8.58 19.55
CA PHE A 169 -7.70 7.51 20.36
C PHE A 169 -6.90 6.19 20.27
N GLY A 170 -6.63 5.57 21.42
CA GLY A 170 -6.01 4.26 21.55
C GLY A 170 -7.02 3.11 21.52
N ILE A 171 -7.78 2.96 20.43
CA ILE A 171 -8.91 2.01 20.34
C ILE A 171 -8.60 0.65 19.67
N GLY A 172 -7.33 0.38 19.36
CA GLY A 172 -6.85 -0.92 18.89
C GLY A 172 -6.59 -0.99 17.38
N LEU A 173 -6.59 -2.21 16.80
CA LEU A 173 -6.12 -2.43 15.42
C LEU A 173 -7.15 -2.16 14.32
N PHE A 174 -8.39 -1.83 14.67
CA PHE A 174 -9.46 -1.72 13.67
C PHE A 174 -9.15 -0.66 12.60
N GLY A 175 -8.74 0.56 12.97
CA GLY A 175 -8.42 1.60 11.98
C GLY A 175 -7.22 1.23 11.10
N TRP A 176 -6.21 0.55 11.64
CA TRP A 176 -5.07 0.02 10.89
C TRP A 176 -5.47 -1.01 9.84
N PHE A 177 -6.39 -1.92 10.16
CA PHE A 177 -6.93 -2.85 9.17
C PHE A 177 -7.80 -2.14 8.13
N MET A 178 -8.56 -1.13 8.52
CA MET A 178 -9.33 -0.33 7.57
C MET A 178 -8.42 0.45 6.61
N PHE A 179 -7.30 1.01 7.06
CA PHE A 179 -6.27 1.59 6.18
C PHE A 179 -5.77 0.58 5.14
N SER A 180 -5.48 -0.64 5.59
CA SER A 180 -5.04 -1.72 4.70
C SER A 180 -6.12 -2.07 3.68
N ALA A 181 -7.38 -2.16 4.11
CA ALA A 181 -8.51 -2.43 3.22
C ALA A 181 -8.76 -1.30 2.20
N LEU A 182 -8.49 -0.04 2.55
CA LEU A 182 -8.60 1.09 1.60
C LEU A 182 -7.64 0.95 0.41
N LEU A 183 -6.51 0.24 0.55
CA LEU A 183 -5.58 0.00 -0.55
C LEU A 183 -6.24 -0.79 -1.70
N LEU A 184 -7.27 -1.59 -1.41
CA LEU A 184 -8.04 -2.32 -2.44
C LEU A 184 -8.80 -1.38 -3.38
N LEU A 185 -9.01 -0.13 -2.98
CA LEU A 185 -9.71 0.88 -3.79
C LEU A 185 -8.78 1.57 -4.80
N LEU A 186 -7.46 1.40 -4.69
CA LEU A 186 -6.49 1.95 -5.62
C LEU A 186 -6.59 1.28 -6.99
N SER A 187 -6.64 2.08 -8.04
CA SER A 187 -6.63 1.64 -9.43
C SER A 187 -5.21 1.58 -9.99
N GLN A 188 -5.05 0.93 -11.14
CA GLN A 188 -3.79 0.93 -11.88
C GLN A 188 -3.31 2.34 -12.23
N GLU A 189 -4.24 3.26 -12.52
CA GLU A 189 -3.91 4.66 -12.79
C GLU A 189 -3.28 5.33 -11.57
N ASP A 190 -3.83 5.07 -10.37
CA ASP A 190 -3.31 5.63 -9.12
C ASP A 190 -1.90 5.16 -8.84
N ILE A 191 -1.64 3.86 -9.02
CA ILE A 191 -0.29 3.27 -8.88
C ILE A 191 0.68 3.88 -9.90
N ASN A 192 0.23 4.13 -11.13
CA ASN A 192 1.07 4.77 -12.15
C ASN A 192 1.37 6.24 -11.82
N ILE A 193 0.39 6.99 -11.28
CA ILE A 193 0.58 8.37 -10.80
C ILE A 193 1.58 8.39 -9.65
N MET A 194 1.39 7.53 -8.64
CA MET A 194 2.33 7.38 -7.52
C MET A 194 3.74 7.05 -8.02
N LYS A 195 3.86 6.08 -8.94
CA LYS A 195 5.15 5.73 -9.55
C LYS A 195 5.78 6.93 -10.25
N ALA A 196 5.02 7.70 -11.03
CA ALA A 196 5.51 8.89 -11.71
C ALA A 196 5.98 9.96 -10.71
N MET A 197 5.21 10.20 -9.64
CA MET A 197 5.57 11.15 -8.58
C MET A 197 6.84 10.74 -7.85
N LEU A 198 6.90 9.50 -7.36
CA LEU A 198 8.09 8.97 -6.66
C LEU A 198 9.33 8.95 -7.57
N SER A 199 9.15 8.66 -8.86
CA SER A 199 10.27 8.64 -9.81
C SER A 199 10.96 10.00 -9.98
N ARG A 200 10.28 11.11 -9.64
CA ARG A 200 10.87 12.47 -9.65
C ARG A 200 11.84 12.66 -8.49
N CYS A 201 11.58 12.04 -7.34
CA CYS A 201 12.47 12.07 -6.17
C CYS A 201 13.72 11.21 -6.39
N TYR A 202 13.61 10.14 -7.20
CA TYR A 202 14.69 9.19 -7.47
C TYR A 202 15.10 9.24 -8.94
N ASN A 203 15.89 10.25 -9.33
CA ASN A 203 16.33 10.48 -10.71
C ASN A 203 17.75 9.96 -11.03
N ARG A 204 18.49 9.51 -10.01
CA ARG A 204 19.83 8.93 -10.18
C ARG A 204 19.71 7.60 -10.92
N LYS A 205 20.60 7.40 -11.89
CA LYS A 205 20.78 6.14 -12.58
C LYS A 205 22.09 5.54 -12.12
N TYR A 206 22.16 4.22 -12.04
CA TYR A 206 23.36 3.52 -11.62
C TYR A 206 23.73 2.46 -12.65
N THR A 207 25.02 2.30 -12.88
CA THR A 207 25.55 1.19 -13.67
C THR A 207 25.96 0.09 -12.72
N ILE A 208 25.44 -1.12 -12.94
CA ILE A 208 25.76 -2.30 -12.13
C ILE A 208 26.65 -3.22 -12.95
N PHE A 209 27.84 -3.45 -12.44
CA PHE A 209 28.78 -4.43 -12.94
C PHE A 209 28.67 -5.73 -12.13
N TYR A 210 28.62 -6.86 -12.83
CA TYR A 210 28.53 -8.17 -12.21
C TYR A 210 29.33 -9.19 -13.02
N ASP A 211 29.78 -10.25 -12.36
CA ASP A 211 30.39 -11.40 -13.02
C ASP A 211 29.31 -12.25 -13.69
N ARG A 212 29.35 -12.32 -15.02
CA ARG A 212 28.41 -13.10 -15.84
C ARG A 212 28.63 -14.60 -15.74
N ASP A 213 29.88 -15.04 -15.60
CA ASP A 213 30.23 -16.46 -15.54
C ASP A 213 29.90 -17.06 -14.16
N CYS A 214 29.73 -16.20 -13.15
CA CYS A 214 29.17 -16.55 -11.85
C CYS A 214 27.64 -16.75 -11.91
N GLY A 215 27.19 -18.02 -11.92
CA GLY A 215 25.76 -18.36 -11.97
C GLY A 215 24.90 -17.77 -10.84
N PHE A 216 25.46 -17.67 -9.62
CA PHE A 216 24.78 -17.01 -8.50
C PHE A 216 24.66 -15.49 -8.71
N CYS A 217 25.75 -14.84 -9.13
CA CYS A 217 25.79 -13.40 -9.38
C CYS A 217 24.79 -13.01 -10.48
N HIS A 218 24.75 -13.80 -11.56
CA HIS A 218 23.78 -13.61 -12.63
C HIS A 218 22.33 -13.85 -12.15
N PHE A 219 22.07 -14.86 -11.31
CA PHE A 219 20.74 -15.06 -10.73
C PHE A 219 20.28 -13.87 -9.87
N ILE A 220 21.16 -13.33 -9.03
CA ILE A 220 20.89 -12.14 -8.23
C ILE A 220 20.64 -10.92 -9.13
N ALA A 221 21.43 -10.74 -10.20
CA ALA A 221 21.21 -9.68 -11.17
C ALA A 221 19.81 -9.73 -11.80
N ARG A 222 19.36 -10.94 -12.16
CA ARG A 222 18.01 -11.17 -12.71
C ARG A 222 16.90 -10.84 -11.71
N ILE A 223 17.11 -11.05 -10.41
CA ILE A 223 16.17 -10.64 -9.35
C ILE A 223 16.14 -9.11 -9.23
N ILE A 224 17.30 -8.48 -9.09
CA ILE A 224 17.42 -7.03 -8.90
C ILE A 224 16.80 -6.28 -10.08
N LYS A 225 17.03 -6.73 -11.33
CA LYS A 225 16.39 -6.18 -12.53
C LYS A 225 14.87 -6.11 -12.40
N ARG A 226 14.24 -7.15 -11.85
CA ARG A 226 12.77 -7.22 -11.70
C ARG A 226 12.26 -6.38 -10.53
N MET A 227 13.12 -6.13 -9.54
CA MET A 227 12.85 -5.22 -8.42
C MET A 227 13.06 -3.75 -8.78
N ASP A 228 13.74 -3.44 -9.89
CA ASP A 228 13.94 -2.09 -10.40
C ASP A 228 12.67 -1.50 -11.04
N VAL A 229 11.70 -1.17 -10.17
CA VAL A 229 10.40 -0.60 -10.57
C VAL A 229 10.58 0.69 -11.39
N PHE A 230 11.63 1.48 -11.12
CA PHE A 230 11.85 2.79 -11.74
C PHE A 230 12.78 2.75 -12.98
N SER A 231 13.30 1.58 -13.36
CA SER A 231 14.22 1.42 -14.48
C SER A 231 15.42 2.36 -14.38
N ARG A 232 16.09 2.34 -13.22
CA ARG A 232 17.25 3.18 -12.89
C ARG A 232 18.58 2.45 -13.01
N LEU A 233 18.55 1.14 -13.13
CA LEU A 233 19.74 0.30 -13.18
C LEU A 233 20.08 -0.04 -14.63
N THR A 234 21.35 0.12 -14.99
CA THR A 234 21.92 -0.33 -16.27
C THR A 234 22.95 -1.40 -15.98
N TRP A 235 22.82 -2.57 -16.59
CA TRP A 235 23.68 -3.72 -16.37
C TRP A 235 24.86 -3.72 -17.34
N ALA A 236 26.03 -4.10 -16.87
CA ALA A 236 27.23 -4.29 -17.68
C ALA A 236 27.96 -5.56 -17.21
N ASP A 237 28.37 -6.41 -18.14
CA ASP A 237 29.03 -7.70 -17.91
C ASP A 237 30.51 -7.72 -18.32
N SER A 238 31.00 -6.69 -19.02
CA SER A 238 32.36 -6.69 -19.60
C SER A 238 32.86 -5.27 -19.92
N PRO A 239 34.19 -5.02 -19.96
CA PRO A 239 34.72 -3.68 -20.09
C PRO A 239 34.74 -3.20 -21.55
N THR A 240 33.57 -2.86 -22.10
CA THR A 240 33.51 -2.04 -23.32
C THR A 240 32.64 -0.80 -23.13
N GLY A 241 33.27 0.37 -23.01
CA GLY A 241 32.66 1.66 -23.33
C GLY A 241 32.28 2.63 -22.20
N ILE A 242 32.57 2.36 -20.92
CA ILE A 242 32.27 3.27 -19.79
C ILE A 242 33.54 3.48 -18.94
N ASN A 243 33.78 4.68 -18.39
CA ASN A 243 34.88 4.92 -17.46
C ASN A 243 34.84 3.91 -16.30
N TYR A 244 35.82 3.00 -16.27
CA TYR A 244 35.89 1.94 -15.27
C TYR A 244 36.53 2.45 -13.98
N PRO A 245 36.05 2.03 -12.81
CA PRO A 245 36.82 2.17 -11.58
C PRO A 245 38.13 1.38 -11.72
N THR A 246 39.24 1.97 -11.31
CA THR A 246 40.60 1.41 -11.42
C THR A 246 40.83 0.06 -10.70
N ASN A 247 39.86 -0.44 -9.91
CA ASN A 247 39.93 -1.71 -9.18
C ASN A 247 38.73 -2.64 -9.42
N LEU A 248 37.99 -2.45 -10.51
CA LEU A 248 36.74 -3.17 -10.78
C LEU A 248 36.94 -4.69 -10.84
N GLU A 249 37.97 -5.19 -11.54
CA GLU A 249 38.21 -6.62 -11.70
C GLU A 249 38.44 -7.35 -10.36
N ASN A 250 39.08 -6.69 -9.40
CA ASN A 250 39.33 -7.27 -8.09
C ASN A 250 38.07 -7.27 -7.23
N LEU A 251 37.24 -6.22 -7.35
CA LEU A 251 35.96 -6.13 -6.66
C LEU A 251 34.96 -7.16 -7.19
N LEU A 252 34.89 -7.36 -8.52
CA LEU A 252 33.95 -8.30 -9.15
C LEU A 252 34.15 -9.76 -8.73
N LYS A 253 35.36 -10.14 -8.30
CA LYS A 253 35.62 -11.49 -7.74
C LYS A 253 34.79 -11.79 -6.51
N ASN A 254 34.44 -10.76 -5.73
CA ASN A 254 33.80 -10.91 -4.43
C ASN A 254 32.43 -10.23 -4.33
N THR A 255 32.12 -9.28 -5.22
CA THR A 255 30.89 -8.48 -5.12
C THR A 255 30.37 -7.98 -6.47
N ILE A 256 29.08 -7.68 -6.51
CA ILE A 256 28.49 -6.80 -7.53
C ILE A 256 28.95 -5.36 -7.24
N VAL A 257 29.28 -4.59 -8.27
CA VAL A 257 29.79 -3.22 -8.14
C VAL A 257 28.79 -2.23 -8.74
N ILE A 258 28.45 -1.19 -8.00
CA ILE A 258 27.49 -0.16 -8.39
C ILE A 258 28.27 1.13 -8.63
N VAL A 259 28.05 1.78 -9.76
CA VAL A 259 28.72 3.05 -10.10
C VAL A 259 27.69 4.12 -10.39
N ASP A 260 27.84 5.30 -9.77
CA ASP A 260 27.09 6.50 -10.16
C ASP A 260 27.81 7.20 -11.32
N PRO A 261 27.26 7.18 -12.55
CA PRO A 261 27.88 7.78 -13.73
C PRO A 261 28.01 9.32 -13.66
N LYS A 262 27.40 9.98 -12.67
CA LYS A 262 27.57 11.43 -12.46
C LYS A 262 28.72 11.79 -11.54
N THR A 263 29.09 10.90 -10.62
CA THR A 263 30.09 11.19 -9.58
C THR A 263 31.30 10.27 -9.65
N ASP A 264 31.26 9.26 -10.52
CA ASP A 264 32.24 8.18 -10.64
C ASP A 264 32.52 7.47 -9.30
N LYS A 265 31.57 7.57 -8.36
CA LYS A 265 31.65 6.89 -7.06
C LYS A 265 31.24 5.44 -7.22
N VAL A 266 32.04 4.57 -6.61
CA VAL A 266 31.82 3.15 -6.39
C VAL A 266 31.23 2.93 -5.01
#